data_AF-A0A955G976-F1
#
_entry.id   AF-A0A955G976-F1
#
_cell.length_a   1.000
_cell.length_b   1.000
_cell.length_c   1.000
_cell.angle_alpha   90.00
_cell.angle_beta   90.00
_cell.angle_gamma   90.00
#
_symmetry.space_group_name_H-M   'P 1'
#
loop_
_entity.id
_entity.type
_entity.pdbx_description
1 polymer ?
#
loop_
_entity_poly.entity_id
_entity_poly.type
_entity_poly.pdbx_seq_one_letter_code
_entity_poly.pdbx_strand_id
1 'polypeptide(L)'
;MRKYLPTKKSRGFTLIETLVVVTVIAILASVAIVSYRVVGDRARDTQRQSNVDTLADALKTYYGTERPNLDCGAVADPTYGNSSQPGYGHYMSGFISYDYDNSGPRKSIEKCLLDAKLIREPLRDPTQTLNCTAGSRECYSYMVATCLTNGAYQTFVYANIQLGDRTATNLTDNTCQVAASYDSDYGMNYVKRVE
;
A
#
# COMPACT_ATOMS: atom_id res chain seq x y z
N MET A 1 63.60 -47.96 28.47
CA MET A 1 62.19 -48.10 28.90
C MET A 1 61.32 -47.20 28.03
N ARG A 2 60.49 -47.76 27.14
CA ARG A 2 59.62 -47.01 26.22
C ARG A 2 58.26 -46.81 26.89
N LYS A 3 57.92 -45.60 27.31
CA LYS A 3 56.61 -45.26 27.91
C LYS A 3 55.55 -45.22 26.80
N TYR A 4 54.50 -46.02 26.93
CA TYR A 4 53.30 -45.94 26.10
C TYR A 4 52.42 -44.80 26.60
N LEU A 5 52.20 -43.77 25.77
CA LEU A 5 51.26 -42.69 26.08
C LEU A 5 49.83 -43.16 25.76
N PRO A 6 48.86 -42.99 26.68
CA PRO A 6 47.48 -43.41 26.45
C PRO A 6 46.81 -42.56 25.37
N THR A 7 46.30 -43.19 24.32
CA THR A 7 45.53 -42.53 23.27
C THR A 7 44.14 -42.15 23.81
N LYS A 8 43.81 -40.86 23.78
CA LYS A 8 42.46 -40.36 24.10
C LYS A 8 41.48 -40.98 23.09
N LYS A 9 40.54 -41.80 23.56
CA LYS A 9 39.44 -42.29 22.73
C LYS A 9 38.56 -41.10 22.32
N SER A 10 38.52 -40.77 21.03
CA SER A 10 37.54 -39.85 20.47
C SER A 10 36.17 -40.52 20.53
N ARG A 11 35.23 -39.95 21.28
CA ARG A 11 33.82 -40.37 21.26
C ARG A 11 33.20 -39.77 20.00
N GLY A 12 32.77 -40.62 19.07
CA GLY A 12 31.97 -40.21 17.92
C GLY A 12 30.52 -39.98 18.34
N PHE A 13 29.82 -39.09 17.62
CA PHE A 13 28.37 -38.92 17.76
C PHE A 13 27.65 -40.20 17.35
N THR A 14 26.56 -40.53 18.03
CA THR A 14 25.73 -41.68 17.66
C THR A 14 24.75 -41.30 16.55
N LEU A 15 24.41 -42.25 15.67
CA LEU A 15 23.43 -42.00 14.59
C LEU A 15 22.08 -41.52 15.13
N ILE A 16 21.65 -42.05 16.27
CA ILE A 16 20.40 -41.67 16.93
C ILE A 16 20.43 -40.21 17.40
N GLU A 17 21.58 -39.73 17.85
CA GLU A 17 21.76 -38.37 18.36
C GLU A 17 21.66 -37.35 17.22
N THR A 18 22.26 -37.64 16.06
CA THR A 18 22.05 -36.84 14.86
C THR A 18 20.62 -36.94 14.32
N LEU A 19 19.96 -38.09 14.43
CA LEU A 19 18.59 -38.29 13.97
C LEU A 19 17.60 -37.45 14.77
N VAL A 20 17.72 -37.43 16.11
CA VAL A 20 16.85 -36.60 16.96
C VAL A 20 17.08 -35.10 16.72
N VAL A 21 18.32 -34.68 16.46
CA VAL A 21 18.62 -33.26 16.22
C VAL A 21 17.95 -32.77 14.92
N VAL A 22 18.09 -33.51 13.81
CA VAL A 22 17.49 -33.08 12.54
C VAL A 22 15.96 -33.12 12.57
N THR A 23 15.36 -34.06 13.32
CA THR A 23 13.89 -34.11 13.47
C THR A 23 13.38 -32.91 14.27
N VAL A 24 14.04 -32.54 15.37
CA VAL A 24 13.67 -31.35 16.15
C VAL A 24 13.85 -30.07 15.32
N ILE A 25 14.95 -29.94 14.57
CA ILE A 25 15.17 -28.78 13.68
C ILE A 25 14.07 -28.72 12.61
N ALA A 26 13.68 -29.84 12.01
CA ALA A 26 12.63 -29.88 10.99
C ALA A 26 11.27 -29.41 11.55
N ILE A 27 10.92 -29.84 12.77
CA ILE A 27 9.69 -29.41 13.44
C ILE A 27 9.73 -27.90 13.70
N LEU A 28 10.82 -27.40 14.30
CA LEU A 28 10.94 -25.97 14.63
C LEU A 28 10.95 -25.09 13.37
N ALA A 29 11.64 -25.53 12.30
CA ALA A 29 11.68 -24.82 11.03
C ALA A 29 10.28 -24.71 10.40
N SER A 30 9.46 -25.77 10.47
CA SER A 30 8.11 -25.75 9.91
C SER A 30 7.22 -24.67 10.56
N VAL A 31 7.26 -24.54 11.88
CA VAL A 31 6.49 -23.53 12.64
C VAL A 31 7.06 -22.13 12.40
N ALA A 32 8.39 -22.00 12.39
CA ALA A 32 9.07 -20.72 12.18
C ALA A 32 8.70 -20.08 10.84
N ILE A 33 8.64 -20.85 9.75
CA ILE A 33 8.31 -20.34 8.40
C ILE A 33 6.92 -19.69 8.37
N VAL A 34 5.91 -20.33 8.96
CA VAL A 34 4.54 -19.79 8.98
C VAL A 34 4.49 -18.50 9.80
N SER A 35 5.12 -18.50 10.97
CA SER A 35 5.16 -17.32 11.85
C SER A 35 5.85 -16.12 11.20
N TYR A 36 6.94 -16.36 10.47
CA TYR A 36 7.72 -15.32 9.81
C TYR A 36 6.93 -14.60 8.71
N ARG A 37 6.12 -15.35 7.94
CA ARG A 37 5.27 -14.77 6.88
C ARG A 37 4.26 -13.77 7.46
N VAL A 38 3.56 -14.15 8.53
CA VAL A 38 2.55 -13.27 9.16
C VAL A 38 3.18 -12.00 9.73
N VAL A 39 4.36 -12.11 10.34
CA VAL A 39 5.09 -10.93 10.86
C VAL A 39 5.50 -9.99 9.73
N GLY A 40 5.99 -10.53 8.61
CA GLY A 40 6.32 -9.74 7.43
C GLY A 40 5.10 -9.01 6.85
N ASP A 41 3.95 -9.68 6.79
CA ASP A 41 2.71 -9.10 6.29
C ASP A 41 2.23 -7.95 7.18
N ARG A 42 2.27 -8.13 8.51
CA ARG A 42 1.95 -7.07 9.49
C ARG A 42 2.87 -5.86 9.37
N ALA A 43 4.16 -6.08 9.16
CA ALA A 43 5.12 -4.99 9.00
C ALA A 43 4.82 -4.17 7.74
N ARG A 44 4.50 -4.82 6.61
CA ARG A 44 4.09 -4.13 5.38
C ARG A 44 2.79 -3.36 5.56
N ASP A 45 1.83 -3.95 6.25
CA ASP A 45 0.54 -3.31 6.55
C ASP A 45 0.69 -2.08 7.46
N THR A 46 1.59 -2.14 8.44
CA THR A 46 1.92 -0.98 9.29
C THR A 46 2.53 0.15 8.46
N GLN A 47 3.44 -0.18 7.53
CA GLN A 47 4.01 0.81 6.61
C GLN A 47 2.94 1.42 5.69
N ARG A 48 2.01 0.61 5.17
CA ARG A 48 0.90 1.08 4.32
C ARG A 48 0.01 2.07 5.06
N GLN A 49 -0.38 1.77 6.29
CA GLN A 49 -1.17 2.67 7.12
C GLN A 49 -0.42 3.99 7.37
N SER A 50 0.87 3.92 7.73
CA SER A 50 1.70 5.12 7.92
C SER A 50 1.84 5.96 6.64
N ASN A 51 1.93 5.32 5.47
CA ASN A 51 1.98 6.01 4.18
C ASN A 51 0.63 6.68 3.86
N VAL A 52 -0.49 6.01 4.14
CA VAL A 52 -1.83 6.60 4.01
C VAL A 52 -2.00 7.82 4.92
N ASP A 53 -1.50 7.75 6.16
CA ASP A 53 -1.51 8.89 7.08
C ASP A 53 -0.71 10.07 6.54
N THR A 54 0.53 9.81 6.10
CA THR A 54 1.41 10.81 5.50
C THR A 54 0.78 11.45 4.26
N LEU A 55 0.15 10.63 3.42
CA LEU A 55 -0.54 11.09 2.21
C LEU A 55 -1.75 11.96 2.55
N ALA A 56 -2.55 11.57 3.55
CA ALA A 56 -3.68 12.37 4.00
C ALA A 56 -3.25 13.75 4.51
N ASP A 57 -2.20 13.82 5.32
CA ASP A 57 -1.66 15.08 5.84
C ASP A 57 -1.06 15.97 4.72
N ALA A 58 -0.37 15.34 3.77
CA ALA A 58 0.16 16.03 2.59
C ALA A 58 -0.98 16.59 1.73
N LEU A 59 -2.03 15.82 1.46
CA LEU A 59 -3.20 16.28 0.69
C LEU A 59 -3.96 17.39 1.42
N LYS A 60 -4.16 17.28 2.74
CA LYS A 60 -4.75 18.35 3.56
C LYS A 60 -4.01 19.67 3.38
N THR A 61 -2.69 19.63 3.50
CA THR A 61 -1.84 20.81 3.36
C THR A 61 -1.86 21.32 1.92
N TYR A 62 -1.82 20.42 0.94
CA TYR A 62 -1.87 20.75 -0.48
C TYR A 62 -3.12 21.56 -0.79
N TYR A 63 -4.31 21.10 -0.41
CA TYR A 63 -5.56 21.82 -0.64
C TYR A 63 -5.68 23.14 0.12
N GLY A 64 -4.98 23.30 1.25
CA GLY A 64 -5.00 24.52 2.05
C GLY A 64 -4.01 25.61 1.58
N THR A 65 -2.96 25.24 0.84
CA THR A 65 -1.85 26.14 0.48
C THR A 65 -1.74 26.39 -1.02
N GLU A 66 -1.85 25.33 -1.81
CA GLU A 66 -1.93 25.38 -3.25
C GLU A 66 -3.43 25.49 -3.56
N ARG A 67 -3.88 26.56 -4.25
CA ARG A 67 -5.17 26.41 -4.95
C ARG A 67 -4.99 25.18 -5.84
N PRO A 68 -5.81 24.11 -5.72
CA PRO A 68 -5.52 22.84 -6.37
C PRO A 68 -5.19 23.11 -7.83
N ASN A 69 -3.89 23.08 -8.13
CA ASN A 69 -3.40 23.48 -9.43
C ASN A 69 -4.02 22.48 -10.42
N LEU A 70 -4.55 22.98 -11.53
CA LEU A 70 -5.31 22.20 -12.51
C LEU A 70 -4.48 21.06 -13.16
N ASP A 71 -3.21 20.95 -12.79
CA ASP A 71 -2.19 20.07 -13.34
C ASP A 71 -1.92 18.83 -12.48
N CYS A 72 -2.69 18.56 -11.41
CA CYS A 72 -2.39 17.48 -10.48
C CYS A 72 -3.45 16.38 -10.42
N GLY A 73 -3.06 15.17 -10.83
CA GLY A 73 -3.92 14.01 -10.91
C GLY A 73 -4.80 14.00 -12.16
N ALA A 74 -5.31 12.82 -12.51
CA ALA A 74 -6.18 12.67 -13.67
C ALA A 74 -7.17 11.53 -13.45
N VAL A 75 -8.44 11.87 -13.25
CA VAL A 75 -9.57 11.47 -14.09
C VAL A 75 -10.81 12.20 -13.59
N ALA A 76 -11.68 12.59 -14.52
CA ALA A 76 -12.94 13.22 -14.20
C ALA A 76 -13.90 12.27 -13.47
N ASP A 77 -14.63 12.84 -12.52
CA ASP A 77 -15.83 12.24 -11.94
C ASP A 77 -16.83 11.84 -13.07
N PRO A 78 -17.31 10.59 -13.14
CA PRO A 78 -18.33 10.18 -14.11
C PRO A 78 -19.67 10.91 -13.94
N THR A 79 -19.91 11.56 -12.81
CA THR A 79 -21.05 12.47 -12.55
C THR A 79 -20.90 13.82 -13.26
N TYR A 80 -19.68 14.25 -13.60
CA TYR A 80 -19.37 15.60 -14.09
C TYR A 80 -18.70 15.68 -15.48
N GLY A 81 -18.60 14.57 -16.22
CA GLY A 81 -18.14 14.57 -17.61
C GLY A 81 -16.62 14.69 -17.74
N ASN A 82 -16.10 14.34 -18.93
CA ASN A 82 -14.67 14.13 -19.16
C ASN A 82 -13.76 15.26 -18.66
N SER A 83 -12.52 14.90 -18.32
CA SER A 83 -11.47 15.80 -17.81
C SER A 83 -10.92 16.74 -18.88
N SER A 84 -11.67 17.01 -19.95
CA SER A 84 -11.24 17.77 -21.12
C SER A 84 -11.82 19.19 -21.18
N GLN A 85 -12.70 19.58 -20.25
CA GLN A 85 -13.37 20.89 -20.27
C GLN A 85 -12.74 21.88 -19.28
N PRO A 86 -12.35 23.09 -19.73
CA PRO A 86 -11.93 24.17 -18.83
C PRO A 86 -13.07 24.59 -17.90
N GLY A 87 -12.83 24.60 -16.58
CA GLY A 87 -13.80 25.09 -15.59
C GLY A 87 -14.50 24.04 -14.73
N TYR A 88 -14.24 22.75 -14.96
CA TYR A 88 -14.60 21.69 -14.00
C TYR A 88 -13.43 21.49 -13.03
N GLY A 89 -13.67 21.65 -11.73
CA GLY A 89 -12.65 21.50 -10.69
C GLY A 89 -11.99 20.12 -10.78
N HIS A 90 -10.66 20.10 -10.87
CA HIS A 90 -9.89 18.87 -10.94
C HIS A 90 -9.81 18.25 -9.54
N TYR A 91 -10.62 17.21 -9.33
CA TYR A 91 -10.66 16.44 -8.10
C TYR A 91 -9.74 15.22 -8.23
N MET A 92 -8.78 15.07 -7.31
CA MET A 92 -7.75 14.04 -7.38
C MET A 92 -8.40 12.68 -7.14
N SER A 93 -8.53 11.88 -8.20
CA SER A 93 -9.05 10.51 -8.13
C SER A 93 -8.17 9.56 -8.94
N GLY A 94 -7.91 8.37 -8.41
CA GLY A 94 -7.10 7.32 -9.04
C GLY A 94 -5.82 6.98 -8.27
N PHE A 95 -4.92 6.24 -8.92
CA PHE A 95 -3.62 5.87 -8.38
C PHE A 95 -2.73 7.10 -8.22
N ILE A 96 -2.07 7.22 -7.07
CA ILE A 96 -1.25 8.41 -6.80
C ILE A 96 -0.02 8.51 -7.70
N SER A 97 0.50 7.36 -8.09
CA SER A 97 1.76 7.19 -8.83
C SER A 97 1.54 7.30 -10.34
N TYR A 98 0.30 7.15 -10.79
CA TYR A 98 -0.03 7.02 -12.20
C TYR A 98 -0.38 8.37 -12.80
N ASP A 99 0.21 8.63 -13.95
CA ASP A 99 -0.16 9.75 -14.80
C ASP A 99 -1.13 9.23 -15.86
N TYR A 100 -2.38 9.70 -15.80
CA TYR A 100 -3.42 9.23 -16.72
C TYR A 100 -3.49 10.04 -18.02
N ASP A 101 -2.72 11.13 -18.17
CA ASP A 101 -2.84 11.98 -19.34
C ASP A 101 -1.83 11.64 -20.47
N ASN A 102 -0.66 11.04 -20.13
CA ASN A 102 0.43 10.60 -21.01
C ASN A 102 0.86 11.58 -22.14
N SER A 103 0.32 12.79 -22.16
CA SER A 103 0.28 13.65 -23.35
C SER A 103 0.00 15.14 -23.02
N GLY A 104 -0.20 15.49 -21.75
CA GLY A 104 -0.56 16.85 -21.32
C GLY A 104 0.38 17.41 -20.23
N PRO A 105 0.07 18.59 -19.68
CA PRO A 105 0.83 19.19 -18.59
C PRO A 105 0.54 18.55 -17.22
N ARG A 106 -0.39 17.58 -17.14
CA ARG A 106 -0.78 17.03 -15.84
C ARG A 106 0.30 16.10 -15.33
N LYS A 107 0.41 16.07 -14.02
CA LYS A 107 1.36 15.30 -13.24
C LYS A 107 0.58 14.30 -12.41
N SER A 108 1.21 13.18 -12.08
CA SER A 108 0.66 12.28 -11.07
C SER A 108 0.46 13.03 -9.74
N ILE A 109 -0.48 12.56 -8.92
CA ILE A 109 -0.76 13.12 -7.59
C ILE A 109 0.52 13.18 -6.76
N GLU A 110 1.29 12.10 -6.78
CA GLU A 110 2.57 11.99 -6.09
C GLU A 110 3.59 13.03 -6.57
N LYS A 111 3.70 13.22 -7.90
CA LYS A 111 4.61 14.22 -8.49
C LYS A 111 4.26 15.64 -8.01
N CYS A 112 2.97 15.94 -7.85
CA CYS A 112 2.55 17.24 -7.32
C CYS A 112 2.88 17.43 -5.85
N LEU A 113 2.69 16.41 -5.02
CA LEU A 113 3.06 16.47 -3.61
C LEU A 113 4.58 16.63 -3.43
N LEU A 114 5.38 16.01 -4.32
CA LEU A 114 6.82 16.19 -4.35
C LEU A 114 7.22 17.61 -4.78
N ASP A 115 6.62 18.14 -5.84
CA ASP A 115 6.92 19.48 -6.36
C ASP A 115 6.53 20.58 -5.35
N ALA A 116 5.42 20.38 -4.63
CA ALA A 116 4.99 21.23 -3.51
C ALA A 116 5.79 21.01 -2.22
N LYS A 117 6.76 20.08 -2.21
CA LYS A 117 7.61 19.72 -1.06
C LYS A 117 6.82 19.26 0.18
N LEU A 118 5.64 18.68 -0.03
CA LEU A 118 4.78 18.15 1.03
C LEU A 118 5.16 16.72 1.41
N ILE A 119 5.77 15.99 0.47
CA ILE A 119 6.43 14.71 0.72
C ILE A 119 7.89 14.81 0.25
N ARG A 120 8.78 14.07 0.91
CA ARG A 120 10.23 14.08 0.62
C ARG A 120 10.66 13.05 -0.39
N GLU A 121 9.90 11.96 -0.47
CA GLU A 121 10.16 10.81 -1.32
C GLU A 121 8.84 10.21 -1.80
N PRO A 122 8.83 9.49 -2.93
CA PRO A 122 7.64 8.82 -3.41
C PRO A 122 7.13 7.80 -2.39
N LEU A 123 5.84 7.87 -2.09
CA LEU A 123 5.19 6.93 -1.17
C LEU A 123 4.93 5.63 -1.93
N ARG A 124 5.87 4.68 -1.78
CA ARG A 124 5.80 3.37 -2.43
C ARG A 124 5.39 2.30 -1.44
N ASP A 125 4.56 1.38 -1.92
CA ASP A 125 4.30 0.16 -1.20
C ASP A 125 5.56 -0.69 -1.09
N PRO A 126 5.74 -1.51 -0.03
CA PRO A 126 6.85 -2.44 0.04
C PRO A 126 6.93 -3.44 -1.13
N THR A 127 5.83 -3.71 -1.84
CA THR A 127 5.84 -4.52 -3.08
C THR A 127 6.20 -3.72 -4.34
N GLN A 128 6.41 -2.40 -4.21
CA GLN A 128 6.75 -1.46 -5.28
C GLN A 128 5.73 -1.40 -6.43
N THR A 129 4.48 -1.79 -6.17
CA THR A 129 3.40 -1.72 -7.14
C THR A 129 2.98 -0.26 -7.37
N LEU A 130 2.94 0.19 -8.62
CA LEU A 130 2.62 1.58 -8.99
C LEU A 130 1.15 1.78 -9.32
N ASN A 131 0.55 0.79 -9.98
CA ASN A 131 -0.83 0.75 -10.43
C ASN A 131 -1.22 -0.70 -10.68
N CYS A 132 -2.51 -0.95 -10.87
CA CYS A 132 -3.02 -2.27 -11.20
C CYS A 132 -4.15 -2.19 -12.21
N THR A 133 -4.40 -3.30 -12.90
CA THR A 133 -5.57 -3.46 -13.74
C THR A 133 -6.81 -3.74 -12.88
N ALA A 134 -7.95 -3.20 -13.29
CA ALA A 134 -9.23 -3.48 -12.66
C ALA A 134 -9.54 -4.99 -12.68
N GLY A 135 -10.10 -5.50 -11.59
CA GLY A 135 -10.38 -6.92 -11.36
C GLY A 135 -9.24 -7.70 -10.69
N SER A 136 -8.08 -7.07 -10.42
CA SER A 136 -6.94 -7.75 -9.79
C SER A 136 -7.15 -8.06 -8.31
N ARG A 137 -7.91 -7.25 -7.57
CA ARG A 137 -8.22 -7.38 -6.13
C ARG A 137 -7.03 -7.53 -5.15
N GLU A 138 -5.81 -7.63 -5.64
CA GLU A 138 -4.57 -7.69 -4.87
C GLU A 138 -3.65 -6.51 -5.24
N CYS A 139 -4.24 -5.32 -5.35
CA CYS A 139 -3.51 -4.12 -5.71
C CYS A 139 -2.94 -3.39 -4.49
N TYR A 140 -1.66 -3.58 -4.21
CA TYR A 140 -0.95 -2.89 -3.14
C TYR A 140 -0.41 -1.52 -3.58
N SER A 141 -1.26 -0.68 -4.17
CA SER A 141 -0.93 0.71 -4.50
C SER A 141 -1.86 1.66 -3.75
N TYR A 142 -1.42 2.91 -3.55
CA TYR A 142 -2.25 3.94 -2.93
C TYR A 142 -3.14 4.60 -3.98
N MET A 143 -4.40 4.83 -3.61
CA MET A 143 -5.37 5.56 -4.43
C MET A 143 -5.95 6.71 -3.63
N VAL A 144 -6.41 7.73 -4.33
CA VAL A 144 -7.15 8.86 -3.75
C VAL A 144 -8.49 8.93 -4.47
N ALA A 145 -9.52 9.38 -3.78
CA ALA A 145 -10.75 9.83 -4.42
C ALA A 145 -11.25 11.08 -3.71
N THR A 146 -11.73 12.04 -4.49
CA THR A 146 -12.32 13.26 -3.96
C THR A 146 -13.76 13.33 -4.42
N CYS A 147 -14.68 13.43 -3.47
CA CYS A 147 -16.11 13.31 -3.68
C CYS A 147 -16.87 14.49 -3.05
N LEU A 148 -17.99 14.89 -3.67
CA LEU A 148 -18.90 15.87 -3.09
C LEU A 148 -19.87 15.16 -2.15
N THR A 149 -19.76 15.43 -0.86
CA THR A 149 -20.63 14.85 0.17
C THR A 149 -21.32 15.99 0.92
N ASN A 150 -22.66 16.04 0.88
CA ASN A 150 -23.46 17.07 1.56
C ASN A 150 -23.05 18.51 1.23
N GLY A 151 -22.67 18.78 -0.03
CA GLY A 151 -22.28 20.12 -0.49
C GLY A 151 -20.83 20.53 -0.15
N ALA A 152 -20.03 19.64 0.42
CA ALA A 152 -18.61 19.86 0.68
C ALA A 152 -17.75 18.77 0.03
N TYR A 153 -16.60 19.16 -0.52
CA TYR A 153 -15.63 18.20 -1.07
C TYR A 153 -14.91 17.48 0.06
N GLN A 154 -14.91 16.16 0.00
CA GLN A 154 -14.20 15.28 0.92
C GLN A 154 -13.21 14.44 0.12
N THR A 155 -11.97 14.39 0.57
CA THR A 155 -10.93 13.55 -0.02
C THR A 155 -10.72 12.32 0.85
N PHE A 156 -10.56 11.18 0.20
CA PHE A 156 -10.31 9.89 0.82
C PHE A 156 -9.06 9.27 0.21
N VAL A 157 -8.24 8.65 1.06
CA VAL A 157 -7.05 7.92 0.68
C VAL A 157 -7.30 6.44 0.93
N TYR A 158 -6.97 5.59 -0.04
CA TYR A 158 -7.22 4.16 -0.01
C TYR A 158 -5.92 3.37 -0.09
N ALA A 159 -5.91 2.23 0.59
CA ALA A 159 -4.87 1.21 0.47
C ALA A 159 -5.47 -0.20 0.55
N ASN A 160 -4.73 -1.16 0.01
CA ASN A 160 -4.98 -2.59 0.22
C ASN A 160 -4.04 -3.10 1.31
N ILE A 161 -4.62 -3.49 2.44
CA ILE A 161 -3.95 -4.06 3.60
C ILE A 161 -4.10 -5.58 3.51
N GLN A 162 -2.99 -6.29 3.58
CA GLN A 162 -2.93 -7.72 3.31
C GLN A 162 -3.68 -8.55 4.35
N LEU A 163 -3.68 -8.09 5.61
CA LEU A 163 -4.41 -8.71 6.72
C LEU A 163 -5.77 -8.05 7.00
N GLY A 164 -6.23 -7.14 6.14
CA GLY A 164 -7.54 -6.50 6.25
C GLY A 164 -8.68 -7.35 5.67
N ASP A 165 -9.93 -6.97 5.96
CA ASP A 165 -11.12 -7.62 5.41
C ASP A 165 -11.27 -7.34 3.91
N ARG A 166 -11.17 -8.39 3.07
CA ARG A 166 -11.29 -8.29 1.60
C ARG A 166 -12.73 -8.37 1.09
N THR A 167 -13.70 -8.46 2.00
CA THR A 167 -15.13 -8.53 1.70
C THR A 167 -15.85 -7.21 1.87
N ALA A 168 -15.13 -6.16 2.28
CA ALA A 168 -15.60 -4.80 2.12
C ALA A 168 -16.08 -4.62 0.67
N THR A 169 -17.16 -3.86 0.51
CA THR A 169 -17.64 -3.43 -0.82
C THR A 169 -17.99 -1.95 -0.83
N ASN A 170 -17.76 -1.26 0.29
CA ASN A 170 -18.22 0.09 0.51
C ASN A 170 -17.46 0.75 1.67
N LEU A 171 -16.18 1.02 1.46
CA LEU A 171 -15.34 1.62 2.50
C LEU A 171 -15.79 3.01 2.96
N THR A 172 -16.62 3.71 2.18
CA THR A 172 -17.07 5.06 2.49
C THR A 172 -18.56 5.17 2.79
N ASP A 173 -19.26 4.06 3.06
CA ASP A 173 -20.71 4.06 3.33
C ASP A 173 -21.54 4.81 2.27
N ASN A 174 -21.19 4.65 0.99
CA ASN A 174 -21.77 5.32 -0.19
C ASN A 174 -21.58 6.85 -0.22
N THR A 175 -20.75 7.42 0.66
CA THR A 175 -20.48 8.87 0.67
C THR A 175 -19.60 9.32 -0.51
N CYS A 176 -18.81 8.41 -1.08
CA CYS A 176 -17.93 8.68 -2.22
C CYS A 176 -18.16 7.72 -3.39
N GLN A 177 -19.04 8.10 -4.32
CA GLN A 177 -19.43 7.24 -5.45
C GLN A 177 -18.32 7.07 -6.50
N VAL A 178 -17.40 8.03 -6.61
CA VAL A 178 -16.23 7.94 -7.52
C VAL A 178 -15.30 6.78 -7.13
N ALA A 179 -15.28 6.39 -5.86
CA ALA A 179 -14.50 5.28 -5.33
C ALA A 179 -15.31 3.98 -5.17
N ALA A 180 -16.57 3.95 -5.62
CA ALA A 180 -17.45 2.80 -5.38
C ALA A 180 -16.90 1.48 -5.93
N SER A 181 -16.04 1.52 -6.95
CA SER A 181 -15.43 0.32 -7.53
C SER A 181 -14.00 0.03 -7.03
N TYR A 182 -13.39 0.88 -6.19
CA TYR A 182 -11.99 0.68 -5.81
C TYR A 182 -11.77 -0.60 -4.99
N ASP A 183 -12.77 -0.95 -4.21
CA ASP A 183 -12.80 -2.19 -3.45
C ASP A 183 -12.99 -3.42 -4.38
N SER A 184 -14.00 -3.38 -5.25
CA SER A 184 -14.30 -4.50 -6.17
C SER A 184 -13.22 -4.70 -7.24
N ASP A 185 -12.61 -3.63 -7.73
CA ASP A 185 -11.69 -3.65 -8.86
C ASP A 185 -10.25 -3.84 -8.41
N TYR A 186 -9.85 -3.20 -7.31
CA TYR A 186 -8.45 -3.16 -6.87
C TYR A 186 -8.24 -3.80 -5.48
N GLY A 187 -9.32 -4.17 -4.80
CA GLY A 187 -9.26 -4.81 -3.48
C GLY A 187 -8.89 -3.85 -2.36
N MET A 188 -9.13 -2.55 -2.56
CA MET A 188 -8.92 -1.57 -1.51
C MET A 188 -9.82 -1.93 -0.32
N ASN A 189 -9.23 -2.10 0.86
CA ASN A 189 -9.96 -2.50 2.07
C ASN A 189 -9.64 -1.60 3.28
N TYR A 190 -8.87 -0.55 3.07
CA TYR A 190 -8.55 0.45 4.08
C TYR A 190 -8.73 1.83 3.48
N VAL A 191 -9.41 2.71 4.21
CA VAL A 191 -9.64 4.10 3.81
C VAL A 191 -9.36 5.04 4.97
N LYS A 192 -8.78 6.20 4.65
CA LYS A 192 -8.66 7.33 5.56
C LYS A 192 -9.25 8.56 4.92
N ARG A 193 -10.11 9.27 5.65
CA ARG A 193 -10.61 10.58 5.23
C ARG A 193 -9.55 11.64 5.51
N VAL A 194 -9.36 12.55 4.56
CA VAL A 194 -8.57 13.77 4.74
C VAL A 194 -9.43 14.77 5.52
N GLU A 195 -8.99 15.11 6.73
CA GLU A 195 -9.67 16.04 7.64
C GLU A 195 -9.26 17.50 7.45
#